data_AF-A0A498I6H7-F1
#
_entry.id   AF-A0A498I6H7-F1
#
_cell.length_a   1.000
_cell.length_b   1.000
_cell.length_c   1.000
_cell.angle_alpha   90.00
_cell.angle_beta   90.00
_cell.angle_gamma   90.00
#
_symmetry.space_group_name_H-M   'P 1'
#
loop_
_entity.id
_entity.type
_entity.pdbx_description
1 polymer ?
#
loop_
_entity_poly.entity_id
_entity_poly.type
_entity_poly.pdbx_seq_one_letter_code
_entity_poly.pdbx_strand_id
1 'polypeptide(L)'
;MAELLNISYPRREKAAMASFTNMKKIVGDLDKESFVSLLSKLIGESKYIQNNPPELIPQEDLAVKHVLDSLLPHNTTTGGGPLVIKHVTYSPSEGNVIVEYPKTVPGKILSFVGCHTDVVIANLNDWEPAPPWSVKSRLNNSSPAASISASLLSALI
;
A
#
# COMPACT_ATOMS: atom_id res chain seq x y z
N MET A 1 -26.86 -50.55 -20.53
CA MET A 1 -25.55 -50.18 -19.95
C MET A 1 -25.24 -48.74 -20.33
N ALA A 2 -25.60 -47.79 -19.49
CA ALA A 2 -25.08 -46.42 -19.51
C ALA A 2 -25.42 -45.77 -18.15
N GLU A 3 -24.57 -45.98 -17.15
CA GLU A 3 -24.58 -45.21 -15.91
C GLU A 3 -24.06 -43.80 -16.24
N LEU A 4 -24.96 -42.81 -16.24
CA LEU A 4 -24.59 -41.41 -16.29
C LEU A 4 -24.08 -41.00 -14.91
N LEU A 5 -22.76 -40.95 -14.77
CA LEU A 5 -22.09 -40.41 -13.59
C LEU A 5 -22.47 -38.93 -13.43
N ASN A 6 -23.28 -38.65 -12.41
CA ASN A 6 -23.77 -37.32 -12.07
C ASN A 6 -22.64 -36.53 -11.38
N ILE A 7 -21.66 -36.06 -12.15
CA ILE A 7 -20.56 -35.24 -11.63
C ILE A 7 -21.10 -33.83 -11.38
N SER A 8 -21.57 -33.59 -10.15
CA SER A 8 -21.92 -32.26 -9.66
C SER A 8 -20.66 -31.41 -9.51
N TYR A 9 -20.33 -30.63 -10.55
CA TYR A 9 -19.31 -29.59 -10.43
C TYR A 9 -19.80 -28.51 -9.45
N PRO A 10 -19.01 -28.14 -8.43
CA PRO A 10 -19.40 -27.06 -7.54
C PRO A 10 -19.60 -25.78 -8.37
N ARG A 11 -20.81 -25.21 -8.28
CA ARG A 11 -21.16 -23.92 -8.89
C ARG A 11 -20.07 -22.92 -8.52
N ARG A 12 -19.41 -22.31 -9.52
CA ARG A 12 -18.22 -21.42 -9.40
C ARG A 12 -18.28 -20.46 -8.19
N GLU A 13 -19.46 -19.94 -7.88
CA GLU A 13 -19.71 -19.06 -6.73
C GLU A 13 -19.36 -19.70 -5.38
N LYS A 14 -19.68 -20.99 -5.16
CA LYS A 14 -19.35 -21.70 -3.91
C LYS A 14 -17.84 -21.93 -3.76
N ALA A 15 -17.15 -22.22 -4.85
CA ALA A 15 -15.69 -22.40 -4.84
C ALA A 15 -14.96 -21.06 -4.61
N ALA A 16 -15.44 -19.97 -5.22
CA ALA A 16 -14.91 -18.62 -4.99
C ALA A 16 -15.12 -18.16 -3.54
N MET A 17 -16.32 -18.38 -2.97
CA MET A 17 -16.62 -18.05 -1.57
C MET A 17 -15.76 -18.86 -0.58
N ALA A 18 -15.57 -20.16 -0.82
CA ALA A 18 -14.68 -20.98 0.00
C ALA A 18 -13.21 -20.51 -0.08
N SER A 19 -12.75 -20.13 -1.28
CA SER A 19 -11.41 -19.56 -1.49
C SER A 19 -11.23 -18.23 -0.74
N PHE A 20 -12.21 -17.32 -0.83
CA PHE A 20 -12.17 -16.03 -0.14
C PHE A 20 -12.20 -16.18 1.39
N THR A 21 -13.00 -17.12 1.90
CA THR A 21 -13.08 -17.39 3.34
C THR A 21 -11.76 -17.93 3.89
N ASN A 22 -11.08 -18.79 3.13
CA ASN A 22 -9.75 -19.30 3.48
C ASN A 22 -8.69 -18.21 3.41
N MET A 23 -8.71 -17.36 2.39
CA MET A 23 -7.82 -16.19 2.29
C MET A 23 -8.00 -15.26 3.49
N LYS A 24 -9.24 -14.93 3.87
CA LYS A 24 -9.51 -14.10 5.04
C LYS A 24 -8.99 -14.74 6.34
N LYS A 25 -9.07 -16.06 6.47
CA LYS A 25 -8.52 -16.78 7.62
C LYS A 25 -6.98 -16.75 7.65
N ILE A 26 -6.33 -16.76 6.50
CA ILE A 26 -4.85 -16.75 6.37
C ILE A 26 -4.30 -15.33 6.54
N VAL A 27 -4.89 -14.35 5.87
CA VAL A 27 -4.47 -12.94 5.90
C VAL A 27 -4.90 -12.26 7.20
N GLY A 28 -5.97 -12.75 7.84
CA GLY A 28 -6.60 -12.10 8.97
C GLY A 28 -7.50 -10.93 8.54
N ASP A 29 -8.00 -10.20 9.53
CA ASP A 29 -8.69 -8.93 9.28
C ASP A 29 -7.65 -7.83 9.01
N LEU A 30 -7.97 -6.93 8.07
CA LEU A 30 -7.19 -5.73 7.86
C LEU A 30 -7.41 -4.77 9.04
N ASP A 31 -6.35 -4.44 9.74
CA ASP A 31 -6.39 -3.43 10.80
C ASP A 31 -6.49 -2.04 10.18
N LYS A 32 -7.72 -1.60 9.96
CA LYS A 32 -8.03 -0.28 9.40
C LYS A 32 -7.27 0.84 10.09
N GLU A 33 -7.09 0.77 11.41
CA GLU A 33 -6.48 1.87 12.17
C GLU A 33 -4.99 2.01 11.86
N SER A 34 -4.24 0.90 11.82
CA SER A 34 -2.83 0.95 11.43
C SER A 34 -2.62 1.38 9.97
N PHE A 35 -3.45 0.89 9.04
CA PHE A 35 -3.40 1.30 7.63
C PHE A 35 -3.70 2.80 7.46
N VAL A 36 -4.77 3.31 8.08
CA VAL A 36 -5.14 4.72 7.99
C VAL A 36 -4.09 5.60 8.67
N SER A 37 -3.53 5.14 9.80
CA SER A 37 -2.45 5.86 10.51
C SER A 37 -1.20 5.99 9.64
N LEU A 38 -0.72 4.90 9.04
CA LEU A 38 0.44 4.93 8.14
C LEU A 38 0.17 5.78 6.90
N LEU A 39 -0.97 5.58 6.24
CA LEU A 39 -1.35 6.36 5.06
C LEU A 39 -1.42 7.86 5.38
N SER A 40 -1.91 8.22 6.57
CA SER A 40 -1.99 9.62 6.98
C SER A 40 -0.62 10.26 7.16
N LYS A 41 0.36 9.50 7.70
CA LYS A 41 1.76 9.96 7.78
C LYS A 41 2.35 10.16 6.39
N LEU A 42 2.15 9.21 5.48
CA LEU A 42 2.65 9.30 4.10
C LEU A 42 2.05 10.50 3.33
N ILE A 43 0.74 10.73 3.45
CA ILE A 43 0.07 11.91 2.87
C ILE A 43 0.63 13.21 3.48
N GLY A 44 0.96 13.20 4.78
CA GLY A 44 1.58 14.35 5.45
C GLY A 44 2.93 14.75 4.84
N GLU A 45 3.68 13.79 4.30
CA GLU A 45 4.95 14.05 3.62
C GLU A 45 4.79 14.50 2.16
N SER A 46 3.57 14.43 1.59
CA SER A 46 3.31 14.78 0.18
C SER A 46 3.75 16.18 -0.20
N LYS A 47 3.85 17.13 0.76
CA LYS A 47 4.40 18.47 0.50
C LYS A 47 5.87 18.44 0.05
N TYR A 48 6.68 17.52 0.60
CA TYR A 48 8.14 17.48 0.47
C TYR A 48 8.63 16.51 -0.60
N ILE A 49 7.75 15.62 -1.06
CA ILE A 49 8.05 14.59 -2.08
C ILE A 49 7.42 14.93 -3.44
N GLN A 50 7.08 16.21 -3.67
CA GLN A 50 6.65 16.67 -4.99
C GLN A 50 7.82 16.60 -5.98
N ASN A 51 7.58 16.04 -7.16
CA ASN A 51 8.59 15.87 -8.19
C ASN A 51 8.43 16.90 -9.32
N ASN A 52 9.20 17.99 -9.23
CA ASN A 52 9.30 18.99 -10.30
C ASN A 52 10.66 19.71 -10.21
N PRO A 53 11.75 19.05 -10.64
CA PRO A 53 13.07 19.66 -10.63
C PRO A 53 13.18 20.81 -11.63
N PRO A 54 14.03 21.83 -11.36
CA PRO A 54 14.94 21.90 -10.21
C PRO A 54 14.30 22.45 -8.92
N GLU A 55 13.09 23.00 -8.98
CA GLU A 55 12.49 23.72 -7.84
C GLU A 55 12.04 22.78 -6.73
N LEU A 56 11.56 21.59 -7.08
CA LEU A 56 11.06 20.58 -6.16
C LEU A 56 11.79 19.26 -6.43
N ILE A 57 12.83 19.01 -5.63
CA ILE A 57 13.55 17.73 -5.58
C ILE A 57 12.91 16.90 -4.45
N PRO A 58 12.41 15.69 -4.73
CA PRO A 58 11.66 14.90 -3.75
C PRO A 58 12.56 14.40 -2.62
N GLN A 59 12.12 14.62 -1.37
CA GLN A 59 12.79 14.12 -0.17
C GLN A 59 12.17 12.78 0.28
N GLU A 60 12.27 11.74 -0.54
CA GLU A 60 11.62 10.44 -0.32
C GLU A 60 12.00 9.77 1.00
N ASP A 61 13.18 10.06 1.57
CA ASP A 61 13.60 9.53 2.87
C ASP A 61 12.60 9.86 4.01
N LEU A 62 11.82 10.94 3.88
CA LEU A 62 10.74 11.28 4.82
C LEU A 62 9.61 10.23 4.81
N ALA A 63 9.21 9.76 3.62
CA ALA A 63 8.22 8.69 3.48
C ALA A 63 8.82 7.33 3.87
N VAL A 64 10.06 7.06 3.44
CA VAL A 64 10.80 5.83 3.77
C VAL A 64 10.87 5.61 5.27
N LYS A 65 11.11 6.66 6.06
CA LYS A 65 11.14 6.56 7.53
C LYS A 65 9.87 5.92 8.09
N HIS A 66 8.69 6.37 7.66
CA HIS A 66 7.41 5.82 8.13
C HIS A 66 7.19 4.37 7.69
N VAL A 67 7.67 4.02 6.49
CA VAL A 67 7.65 2.65 5.99
C VAL A 67 8.57 1.75 6.83
N LEU A 68 9.79 2.19 7.10
CA LEU A 68 10.74 1.45 7.93
C LEU A 68 10.23 1.27 9.36
N ASP A 69 9.68 2.32 9.98
CA ASP A 69 9.08 2.22 11.32
C ASP A 69 7.98 1.14 11.40
N SER A 70 7.25 0.93 10.29
CA SER A 70 6.20 -0.09 10.20
C SER A 70 6.74 -1.50 9.96
N LEU A 71 7.88 -1.63 9.26
CA LEU A 71 8.42 -2.93 8.83
C LEU A 71 9.53 -3.47 9.73
N LEU A 72 10.30 -2.62 10.39
CA LEU A 72 11.40 -3.01 11.28
C LEU A 72 10.99 -3.98 12.41
N PRO A 73 9.79 -3.90 13.00
CA PRO A 73 9.30 -4.92 13.94
C PRO A 73 9.19 -6.33 13.35
N HIS A 74 9.15 -6.46 12.02
CA HIS A 74 9.04 -7.73 11.31
C HIS A 74 10.35 -8.16 10.63
N ASN A 75 11.43 -7.41 10.85
CA ASN A 75 12.74 -7.70 10.28
C ASN A 75 13.41 -8.88 11.00
N THR A 76 14.15 -9.69 10.25
CA THR A 76 14.94 -10.84 10.74
C THR A 76 15.99 -10.49 11.78
N THR A 77 16.62 -9.31 11.71
CA THR A 77 17.73 -8.91 12.61
C THR A 77 17.28 -8.07 13.80
N THR A 78 16.25 -7.23 13.65
CA THR A 78 15.83 -6.29 14.72
C THR A 78 14.54 -6.71 15.44
N GLY A 79 13.64 -7.42 14.76
CA GLY A 79 12.30 -7.76 15.29
C GLY A 79 12.01 -9.25 15.40
N GLY A 80 12.91 -10.11 14.93
CA GLY A 80 12.71 -11.57 14.89
C GLY A 80 11.64 -12.05 13.90
N GLY A 81 11.19 -11.17 12.99
CA GLY A 81 10.23 -11.50 11.96
C GLY A 81 10.89 -12.06 10.68
N PRO A 82 10.11 -12.41 9.64
CA PRO A 82 10.63 -13.08 8.46
C PRO A 82 11.25 -12.14 7.42
N LEU A 83 11.10 -10.81 7.56
CA LEU A 83 11.48 -9.88 6.49
C LEU A 83 12.98 -9.58 6.48
N VAL A 84 13.56 -9.56 5.28
CA VAL A 84 14.87 -8.97 5.03
C VAL A 84 14.64 -7.59 4.41
N ILE A 85 15.04 -6.54 5.12
CA ILE A 85 14.79 -5.15 4.69
C ILE A 85 16.13 -4.47 4.40
N LYS A 86 16.21 -3.76 3.28
CA LYS A 86 17.35 -2.92 2.90
C LYS A 86 16.86 -1.52 2.55
N HIS A 87 17.52 -0.51 3.10
CA HIS A 87 17.37 0.88 2.67
C HIS A 87 18.59 1.23 1.82
N VAL A 88 18.35 1.64 0.57
CA VAL A 88 19.38 1.95 -0.41
C VAL A 88 19.16 3.37 -0.93
N THR A 89 20.21 4.19 -0.89
CA THR A 89 20.13 5.60 -1.29
C THR A 89 21.14 5.83 -2.41
N TYR A 90 20.68 6.35 -3.55
CA TYR A 90 21.51 6.65 -4.72
C TYR A 90 21.82 8.15 -4.85
N SER A 91 20.90 8.99 -4.39
CA SER A 91 21.05 10.45 -4.26
C SER A 91 20.65 10.87 -2.84
N PRO A 92 21.25 11.92 -2.25
CA PRO A 92 20.85 12.39 -0.93
C PRO A 92 19.32 12.62 -0.85
N SER A 93 18.68 12.12 0.21
CA SER A 93 17.23 12.18 0.45
C SER A 93 16.31 11.37 -0.47
N GLU A 94 16.83 10.63 -1.45
CA GLU A 94 16.07 9.77 -2.38
C GLU A 94 16.29 8.28 -2.05
N GLY A 95 15.76 7.85 -0.90
CA GLY A 95 15.90 6.48 -0.42
C GLY A 95 14.91 5.50 -1.04
N ASN A 96 15.38 4.27 -1.25
CA ASN A 96 14.59 3.13 -1.71
C ASN A 96 14.52 2.07 -0.61
N VAL A 97 13.34 1.48 -0.40
CA VAL A 97 13.16 0.34 0.50
C VAL A 97 12.95 -0.93 -0.30
N ILE A 98 13.85 -1.89 -0.11
CA ILE A 98 13.74 -3.23 -0.68
C ILE A 98 13.35 -4.18 0.45
N VAL A 99 12.18 -4.80 0.31
CA VAL A 99 11.64 -5.77 1.26
C VAL A 99 11.62 -7.14 0.60
N GLU A 100 12.30 -8.10 1.19
CA GLU A 100 12.28 -9.48 0.77
C GLU A 100 11.58 -10.33 1.84
N TYR A 101 10.57 -11.09 1.42
CA TYR A 101 10.03 -12.20 2.19
C TYR A 101 10.68 -13.50 1.64
N PRO A 102 11.49 -14.22 2.44
CA PRO A 102 12.25 -15.36 1.97
C PRO A 102 11.38 -16.43 1.32
N LYS A 103 11.87 -16.96 0.18
CA LYS A 103 11.14 -17.92 -0.64
C LYS A 103 11.03 -19.27 0.08
N THR A 104 9.88 -19.91 -0.08
CA THR A 104 9.69 -21.32 0.30
C THR A 104 9.78 -22.27 -0.89
N VAL A 105 9.73 -21.75 -2.13
CA VAL A 105 9.80 -22.55 -3.36
C VAL A 105 10.92 -22.01 -4.27
N PRO A 106 11.93 -22.83 -4.62
CA PRO A 106 12.99 -22.42 -5.54
C PRO A 106 12.48 -21.99 -6.92
N GLY A 107 13.11 -21.00 -7.53
CA GLY A 107 12.84 -20.57 -8.91
C GLY A 107 11.54 -19.78 -9.13
N LYS A 108 10.71 -19.58 -8.10
CA LYS A 108 9.50 -18.74 -8.18
C LYS A 108 9.72 -17.41 -7.46
N ILE A 109 9.44 -16.32 -8.16
CA ILE A 109 9.58 -14.95 -7.64
C ILE A 109 8.30 -14.19 -7.99
N LEU A 110 7.73 -13.54 -6.98
CA LEU A 110 6.72 -12.50 -7.16
C LEU A 110 7.34 -11.21 -6.63
N SER A 111 7.24 -10.14 -7.40
CA SER A 111 7.75 -8.82 -7.01
C SER A 111 6.68 -7.78 -7.27
N PHE A 112 6.51 -6.89 -6.30
CA PHE A 112 5.74 -5.66 -6.45
C PHE A 112 6.75 -4.53 -6.60
N VAL A 113 6.76 -3.90 -7.77
CA VAL A 113 7.68 -2.82 -8.13
C VAL A 113 6.84 -1.64 -8.61
N GLY A 114 7.28 -0.42 -8.30
CA GLY A 114 6.56 0.79 -8.70
C GLY A 114 5.69 1.40 -7.62
N CYS A 115 5.82 0.97 -6.36
CA CYS A 115 5.28 1.69 -5.20
C CYS A 115 6.13 2.95 -4.92
N HIS A 116 6.23 3.84 -5.91
CA HIS A 116 6.97 5.09 -5.79
C HIS A 116 6.26 6.02 -4.80
N THR A 117 7.04 6.86 -4.11
CA THR A 117 6.52 7.71 -3.04
C THR A 117 6.40 9.17 -3.45
N ASP A 118 7.10 9.58 -4.50
CA ASP A 118 7.00 10.91 -5.06
C ASP A 118 5.60 11.18 -5.64
N VAL A 119 5.21 12.45 -5.60
CA VAL A 119 3.90 12.91 -6.06
C VAL A 119 4.05 14.04 -7.07
N VAL A 120 3.02 14.24 -7.88
CA VAL A 120 2.93 15.41 -8.76
C VAL A 120 2.75 16.69 -7.94
N ILE A 121 3.06 17.84 -8.55
CA ILE A 121 2.92 19.15 -7.92
C ILE A 121 1.46 19.44 -7.58
N ALA A 122 1.24 20.04 -6.41
CA ALA A 122 -0.02 20.65 -6.04
C ALA A 122 0.09 22.18 -5.93
N ASN A 123 -0.69 22.89 -6.73
CA ASN A 123 -0.84 24.34 -6.61
C ASN A 123 -1.79 24.67 -5.45
N LEU A 124 -1.28 25.27 -4.38
CA LEU A 124 -2.05 25.60 -3.18
C LEU A 124 -3.28 26.47 -3.41
N ASN A 125 -3.26 27.32 -4.43
CA ASN A 125 -4.39 28.20 -4.74
C ASN A 125 -5.64 27.42 -5.21
N ASP A 126 -5.45 26.18 -5.66
CA ASP A 126 -6.55 25.34 -6.15
C ASP A 126 -7.18 24.50 -5.02
N TRP A 127 -6.71 24.63 -3.77
CA TRP A 127 -7.10 23.77 -2.64
C TRP A 127 -7.64 24.58 -1.44
N GLU A 128 -8.93 24.84 -1.45
CA GLU A 128 -9.67 25.40 -0.30
C GLU A 128 -10.53 24.33 0.41
N PRO A 129 -10.73 24.40 1.74
CA PRO A 129 -10.11 25.31 2.73
C PRO A 129 -8.79 24.78 3.32
N ALA A 130 -8.18 23.74 2.74
CA ALA A 130 -6.97 23.12 3.29
C ALA A 130 -6.13 22.48 2.17
N PRO A 131 -4.80 22.40 2.35
CA PRO A 131 -3.91 21.85 1.34
C PRO A 131 -4.07 20.33 1.17
N PRO A 132 -3.64 19.75 0.03
CA PRO A 132 -3.88 18.35 -0.31
C PRO A 132 -3.23 17.33 0.64
N TRP A 133 -2.13 17.69 1.29
CA TRP A 133 -1.46 16.86 2.30
C TRP A 133 -2.14 16.89 3.68
N SER A 134 -3.23 17.64 3.84
CA SER A 134 -4.04 17.61 5.06
C SER A 134 -5.09 16.52 4.98
N VAL A 135 -4.86 15.40 5.68
CA VAL A 135 -5.85 14.32 5.79
C VAL A 135 -7.09 14.83 6.51
N LYS A 136 -8.21 14.94 5.78
CA LYS A 136 -9.52 15.18 6.38
C LYS A 136 -10.16 13.85 6.71
N SER A 137 -10.25 13.51 7.99
CA SER A 137 -11.01 12.33 8.44
C SER A 137 -12.52 12.54 8.27
N ARG A 138 -13.02 12.45 7.03
CA ARG A 138 -14.46 12.31 6.75
C ARG A 138 -14.98 10.89 7.04
N LEU A 139 -14.24 10.07 7.79
CA LEU A 139 -14.58 8.68 8.04
C LEU A 139 -15.49 8.45 9.25
N ASN A 140 -15.86 9.50 10.00
CA ASN A 140 -16.67 9.40 11.21
C ASN A 140 -18.10 9.98 11.10
N ASN A 141 -18.52 10.49 9.93
CA ASN A 141 -19.88 11.01 9.76
C ASN A 141 -20.70 10.12 8.82
N SER A 142 -21.73 9.50 9.39
CA SER A 142 -22.81 8.80 8.72
C SER A 142 -23.61 9.75 7.81
N SER A 143 -23.13 10.01 6.59
CA SER A 143 -23.94 10.60 5.52
C SER A 143 -23.53 10.05 4.15
N PRO A 144 -24.46 9.53 3.33
CA PRO A 144 -24.16 8.82 2.09
C PRO A 144 -24.10 9.79 0.92
N ALA A 145 -23.09 10.65 0.83
CA ALA A 145 -22.83 11.44 -0.37
C ALA A 145 -21.49 12.17 -0.29
N ALA A 146 -20.39 11.48 -0.58
CA ALA A 146 -19.20 12.14 -1.09
C ALA A 146 -18.43 11.10 -1.91
N SER A 147 -18.54 11.22 -3.23
CA SER A 147 -17.73 10.43 -4.14
C SER A 147 -16.26 10.69 -3.83
N ILE A 148 -15.51 9.61 -3.66
CA ILE A 148 -14.06 9.65 -3.79
C ILE A 148 -13.85 10.02 -5.26
N SER A 149 -13.37 11.25 -5.51
CA SER A 149 -12.93 11.66 -6.84
C SER A 149 -11.93 10.63 -7.34
N ALA A 150 -12.24 10.00 -8.47
CA ALA A 150 -11.53 8.88 -9.05
C ALA A 150 -10.08 9.19 -9.49
N SER A 151 -9.59 10.41 -9.26
CA SER A 151 -8.27 10.86 -9.73
C SER A 151 -7.07 10.37 -8.91
N LEU A 152 -7.27 9.85 -7.69
CA LEU A 152 -6.17 9.27 -6.90
C LEU A 152 -5.94 7.76 -7.18
N LEU A 153 -6.90 7.07 -7.78
CA LEU A 153 -6.77 5.64 -8.09
C LEU A 153 -6.14 5.39 -9.47
N SER A 154 -6.09 6.40 -10.34
CA SER A 154 -5.48 6.31 -11.67
C SER A 154 -3.97 6.55 -11.69
N ALA A 155 -3.34 6.83 -10.55
CA ALA A 155 -1.89 7.04 -10.44
C ALA A 155 -1.13 5.84 -9.84
N LEU A 156 -1.82 4.70 -9.60
CA LEU A 156 -1.25 3.50 -8.97
C LEU A 156 -1.52 2.20 -9.76
N ILE A 157 -1.78 2.30 -11.07
CA ILE A 157 -1.85 1.15 -12.00
C ILE A 157 -1.06 1.48 -13.25
#